data_AF-A0AAW0MBP9-F1
#
_entry.id   AF-A0AAW0MBP9-F1
#
_cell.length_a   1.000
_cell.length_b   1.000
_cell.length_c   1.000
_cell.angle_alpha   90.00
_cell.angle_beta   90.00
_cell.angle_gamma   90.00
#
_symmetry.space_group_name_H-M   'P 1'
#
loop_
_entity.id
_entity.type
_entity.pdbx_description
1 polymer ?
#
loop_
_entity_poly.entity_id
_entity_poly.type
_entity_poly.pdbx_seq_one_letter_code
_entity_poly.pdbx_strand_id
1 'polypeptide(L)'
;TEKAFLKQPKVSKKSGKGKRPGKGGNRYWKNIGLQFKTPKEAIEGTYIDKKCPFSGNVSIRGRILAGTSHSSKMMRTIIVRRDYLHFVKKETKA
;
A
#
# COMPACT_ATOMS: atom_id res chain seq x y z
N THR A 1 -13.78 -3.11 -15.76
CA THR A 1 -13.13 -4.40 -15.41
C THR A 1 -12.12 -4.72 -16.49
N GLU A 2 -10.90 -5.08 -16.11
CA GLU A 2 -9.80 -5.28 -17.06
C GLU A 2 -9.98 -6.57 -17.88
N LYS A 3 -9.49 -6.56 -19.13
CA LYS A 3 -9.54 -7.73 -20.04
C LYS A 3 -8.71 -8.91 -19.53
N ALA A 4 -7.72 -8.65 -18.66
CA ALA A 4 -6.81 -9.67 -18.13
C ALA A 4 -7.30 -10.22 -16.78
N PHE A 5 -7.14 -11.53 -16.57
CA PHE A 5 -7.40 -12.16 -15.28
C PHE A 5 -6.35 -11.75 -14.24
N LEU A 6 -6.78 -10.99 -13.23
CA LEU A 6 -5.92 -10.56 -12.13
C LEU A 6 -5.65 -11.75 -11.19
N LYS A 7 -4.37 -12.03 -10.91
CA LYS A 7 -3.90 -13.04 -9.94
C LYS A 7 -2.70 -12.55 -9.14
N GLN A 8 -2.53 -13.06 -7.92
CA GLN A 8 -1.30 -12.84 -7.16
C GLN A 8 -0.19 -13.74 -7.72
N PRO A 9 1.04 -13.22 -7.96
CA PRO A 9 2.10 -13.99 -8.59
C PRO A 9 2.69 -15.06 -7.66
N LYS A 10 2.72 -14.83 -6.34
CA LYS A 10 3.31 -15.73 -5.33
C LYS A 10 2.32 -16.78 -4.79
N VAL A 11 1.14 -16.89 -5.40
CA VAL A 11 0.06 -17.77 -4.93
C VAL A 11 -0.46 -18.61 -6.09
N SER A 12 -0.37 -19.93 -5.96
CA SER A 12 -1.01 -20.85 -6.90
C SER A 12 -2.46 -21.13 -6.48
N LYS A 13 -3.44 -20.86 -7.35
CA LYS A 13 -4.83 -21.30 -7.14
C LYS A 13 -4.96 -22.80 -7.41
N LYS A 14 -4.51 -23.66 -6.48
CA LYS A 14 -4.76 -25.11 -6.53
C LYS A 14 -6.17 -25.41 -5.99
N SER A 15 -6.87 -26.36 -6.59
CA SER A 15 -8.27 -26.69 -6.33
C SER A 15 -8.55 -27.40 -4.99
N GLY A 16 -7.52 -27.74 -4.19
CA GLY A 16 -7.65 -28.75 -3.13
C GLY A 16 -7.50 -28.32 -1.66
N LYS A 17 -6.82 -27.21 -1.30
CA LYS A 17 -6.60 -26.86 0.13
C LYS A 17 -6.58 -25.33 0.34
N GLY A 18 -7.39 -24.84 1.29
CA GLY A 18 -7.36 -23.46 1.80
C GLY A 18 -7.96 -22.37 0.91
N LYS A 19 -9.26 -22.47 0.58
CA LYS A 19 -9.95 -21.47 -0.29
C LYS A 19 -10.15 -20.08 0.34
N ARG A 20 -9.98 -19.95 1.66
CA ARG A 20 -10.28 -18.70 2.38
C ARG A 20 -9.02 -17.85 2.57
N PRO A 21 -9.07 -16.52 2.38
CA PRO A 21 -8.00 -15.61 2.80
C PRO A 21 -7.93 -15.57 4.34
N GLY A 22 -6.72 -15.48 4.93
CA GLY A 22 -6.53 -15.53 6.40
C GLY A 22 -5.31 -16.34 6.86
N LYS A 23 -5.22 -16.59 8.19
CA LYS A 23 -4.18 -17.44 8.81
C LYS A 23 -4.38 -18.90 8.36
N GLY A 24 -3.54 -19.38 7.44
CA GLY A 24 -3.71 -20.68 6.75
C GLY A 24 -4.42 -20.60 5.39
N GLY A 25 -4.67 -19.38 4.91
CA GLY A 25 -5.31 -19.10 3.63
C GLY A 25 -4.35 -18.99 2.45
N ASN A 26 -4.88 -19.16 1.24
CA ASN A 26 -4.10 -19.08 0.00
C ASN A 26 -3.93 -17.62 -0.50
N ARG A 27 -3.49 -16.70 0.37
CA ARG A 27 -3.22 -15.29 0.05
C ARG A 27 -1.84 -14.88 0.53
N TYR A 28 -1.06 -14.28 -0.35
CA TYR A 28 0.24 -13.72 0.00
C TYR A 28 0.07 -12.34 0.63
N TRP A 29 0.65 -12.18 1.81
CA TRP A 29 0.83 -10.91 2.50
C TRP A 29 2.19 -10.91 3.20
N LYS A 30 2.70 -9.73 3.52
CA LYS A 30 3.98 -9.57 4.26
C LYS A 30 3.90 -8.44 5.27
N ASN A 31 4.69 -8.56 6.33
CA ASN A 31 4.99 -7.47 7.25
C ASN A 31 6.01 -6.52 6.60
N ILE A 32 5.72 -5.22 6.61
CA ILE A 32 6.60 -4.20 6.00
C ILE A 32 7.67 -3.72 7.01
N GLY A 33 7.42 -3.86 8.31
CA GLY A 33 8.27 -3.29 9.36
C GLY A 33 7.93 -1.82 9.62
N LEU A 34 8.89 -1.06 10.17
CA LEU A 34 8.76 0.37 10.45
C LEU A 34 7.59 0.71 11.41
N GLN A 35 7.30 -0.19 12.35
CA GLN A 35 6.20 -0.08 13.33
C GLN A 35 4.78 -0.01 12.71
N PHE A 36 4.62 -0.28 11.42
CA PHE A 36 3.29 -0.40 10.80
C PHE A 36 2.72 -1.79 11.00
N LYS A 37 1.49 -1.86 11.53
CA LYS A 37 0.71 -3.09 11.59
C LYS A 37 0.13 -3.41 10.22
N THR A 38 0.19 -4.68 9.82
CA THR A 38 -0.48 -5.14 8.61
C THR A 38 -2.00 -5.02 8.76
N PRO A 39 -2.71 -4.35 7.85
CA PRO A 39 -4.15 -4.20 7.96
C PRO A 39 -4.85 -5.54 7.76
N LYS A 40 -5.97 -5.75 8.46
CA LYS A 40 -6.78 -6.98 8.36
C LYS A 40 -7.23 -7.23 6.91
N GLU A 41 -7.58 -6.18 6.19
CA GLU A 41 -7.96 -6.25 4.77
C GLU A 41 -6.84 -6.79 3.87
N ALA A 42 -5.56 -6.58 4.19
CA ALA A 42 -4.49 -7.18 3.40
C ALA A 42 -4.38 -8.69 3.62
N ILE A 43 -4.74 -9.17 4.81
CA ILE A 43 -4.65 -10.58 5.23
C ILE A 43 -5.89 -11.37 4.76
N GLU A 44 -7.08 -10.81 4.97
CA GLU A 44 -8.37 -11.46 4.73
C GLU A 44 -9.10 -10.95 3.48
N GLY A 45 -8.65 -9.84 2.88
CA GLY A 45 -9.30 -9.27 1.70
C GLY A 45 -9.06 -10.08 0.42
N THR A 46 -9.87 -9.79 -0.60
CA THR A 46 -9.86 -10.50 -1.90
C THR A 46 -9.26 -9.68 -3.03
N TYR A 47 -8.95 -8.39 -2.80
CA TYR A 47 -8.41 -7.51 -3.83
C TYR A 47 -7.05 -7.99 -4.36
N ILE A 48 -6.77 -7.68 -5.63
CA ILE A 48 -5.49 -7.98 -6.26
C ILE A 48 -4.87 -6.67 -6.74
N ASP A 49 -3.80 -6.29 -6.07
CA ASP A 49 -3.04 -5.10 -6.40
C ASP A 49 -1.54 -5.41 -6.35
N LYS A 50 -0.87 -5.24 -7.50
CA LYS A 50 0.57 -5.46 -7.62
C LYS A 50 1.38 -4.35 -6.93
N LYS A 51 0.80 -3.16 -6.77
CA LYS A 51 1.44 -1.97 -6.18
C LYS A 51 1.24 -1.86 -4.67
N CYS A 52 0.33 -2.64 -4.09
CA CYS A 52 0.11 -2.68 -2.65
C CYS A 52 1.39 -3.11 -1.91
N PRO A 53 1.84 -2.40 -0.87
CA PRO A 53 3.05 -2.75 -0.15
C PRO A 53 2.89 -3.99 0.76
N PHE A 54 1.65 -4.37 1.11
CA PHE A 54 1.36 -5.52 1.96
C PHE A 54 1.15 -6.82 1.18
N SER A 55 0.45 -6.78 0.04
CA SER A 55 0.08 -7.98 -0.74
C SER A 55 0.79 -8.08 -2.10
N GLY A 56 1.49 -7.02 -2.52
CA GLY A 56 2.28 -6.96 -3.74
C GLY A 56 3.78 -7.16 -3.51
N ASN A 57 4.58 -6.88 -4.55
CA ASN A 57 6.04 -7.00 -4.48
C ASN A 57 6.76 -5.70 -4.08
N VAL A 58 6.01 -4.62 -3.81
CA VAL A 58 6.58 -3.29 -3.50
C VAL A 58 7.18 -3.28 -2.09
N SER A 59 8.39 -2.75 -1.93
CA SER A 59 9.04 -2.53 -0.63
C SER A 59 9.06 -1.04 -0.27
N ILE A 60 8.67 -0.68 0.95
CA ILE A 60 8.77 0.70 1.45
C ILE A 60 10.21 0.96 1.88
N ARG A 61 10.81 2.04 1.35
CA ARG A 61 12.16 2.51 1.66
C ARG A 61 12.21 4.04 1.58
N GLY A 62 13.15 4.66 2.28
CA GLY A 62 13.33 6.11 2.29
C GLY A 62 12.49 6.82 3.35
N ARG A 63 12.01 8.03 3.04
CA ARG A 63 11.34 8.92 3.99
C ARG A 63 9.87 8.52 4.19
N ILE A 64 9.44 8.43 5.45
CA ILE A 64 8.03 8.36 5.84
C ILE A 64 7.56 9.78 6.14
N LEU A 65 6.42 10.16 5.58
CA LEU A 65 5.97 11.53 5.63
C LEU A 65 4.45 11.58 5.85
N ALA A 66 4.01 12.45 6.76
CA ALA A 66 2.60 12.68 7.05
C ALA A 66 2.03 13.83 6.19
N GLY A 67 0.73 13.82 5.95
CA GLY A 67 0.01 14.84 5.19
C GLY A 67 -1.49 14.57 5.17
N THR A 68 -2.28 15.52 4.70
CA THR A 68 -3.75 15.43 4.65
C THR A 68 -4.21 14.95 3.26
N SER A 69 -5.29 14.17 3.20
CA SER A 69 -5.88 13.74 1.92
C SER A 69 -6.59 14.91 1.25
N HIS A 70 -6.11 15.33 0.08
CA HIS A 70 -6.72 16.41 -0.69
C HIS A 70 -7.84 15.91 -1.61
N SER A 71 -7.60 14.81 -2.34
CA SER A 71 -8.65 14.19 -3.18
C SER A 71 -8.37 12.72 -3.46
N SER A 72 -9.44 11.99 -3.80
CA SER A 72 -9.46 10.55 -4.09
C SER A 72 -10.17 10.22 -5.41
N LYS A 73 -10.18 11.16 -6.37
CA LYS A 73 -10.91 11.03 -7.65
C LYS A 73 -10.32 9.96 -8.58
N MET A 74 -9.08 9.54 -8.35
CA MET A 74 -8.38 8.57 -9.17
C MET A 74 -8.54 7.15 -8.63
N MET A 75 -8.53 6.16 -9.53
CA MET A 75 -8.59 4.75 -9.15
C MET A 75 -7.31 4.32 -8.40
N ARG A 76 -7.48 3.81 -7.17
CA ARG A 76 -6.40 3.25 -6.32
C ARG A 76 -5.23 4.21 -6.05
N THR A 77 -5.46 5.53 -6.14
CA THR A 77 -4.46 6.58 -5.89
C THR A 77 -5.13 7.73 -5.14
N ILE A 78 -4.42 8.33 -4.19
CA ILE A 78 -4.88 9.52 -3.46
C ILE A 78 -3.86 10.64 -3.61
N ILE A 79 -4.33 11.89 -3.64
CA ILE A 79 -3.47 13.08 -3.64
C ILE A 79 -3.33 13.55 -2.19
N VAL A 80 -2.09 13.64 -1.70
CA VAL A 80 -1.76 14.07 -0.34
C VAL A 80 -1.09 15.43 -0.37
N ARG A 81 -1.58 16.37 0.45
CA ARG A 81 -1.02 17.71 0.62
C ARG A 81 -0.21 17.77 1.91
N ARG A 82 0.92 18.48 1.86
CA ARG A 82 1.72 18.83 3.05
C ARG A 82 1.86 20.32 3.14
N ASP A 83 1.22 20.88 4.16
CA ASP A 83 1.44 22.27 4.52
C ASP A 83 2.66 22.34 5.44
N TYR A 84 3.62 23.18 5.07
CA TYR A 84 4.82 23.44 5.86
C TYR A 84 5.10 24.94 5.86
N LEU A 85 5.68 25.43 6.94
CA LEU A 85 6.14 26.80 7.04
C LEU A 85 7.57 26.87 6.49
N HIS A 86 7.81 27.79 5.55
CA HIS A 86 9.14 28.05 5.02
C HIS A 86 9.72 29.30 5.70
N PHE A 87 10.85 29.15 6.39
CA PHE A 87 11.53 30.27 7.02
C PHE A 87 12.27 31.10 5.97
N VAL A 88 11.89 32.38 5.85
CA VAL A 88 12.59 33.35 5.01
C VAL A 88 13.63 34.07 5.86
N LYS A 89 14.91 33.85 5.58
CA LYS A 89 16.01 34.54 6.28
C LYS A 89 15.98 36.02 5.90
N LYS A 90 16.06 36.91 6.89
CA LYS A 90 16.21 38.35 6.64
C LYS A 90 17.57 38.59 5.99
N GLU A 91 17.56 39.18 4.80
CA GLU A 91 18.76 39.73 4.14
C GLU A 91 19.25 40.93 4.96
N THR A 92 20.12 40.70 5.96
CA THR A 92 20.91 41.77 6.56
C THR A 92 22.06 42.07 5.61
N LYS A 93 21.89 43.10 4.78
CA LYS A 93 23.01 43.70 4.04
C LYS A 93 24.08 44.11 5.05
N ALA A 94 25.30 43.64 4.82
CA ALA A 94 26.51 44.08 5.51
C ALA A 94 26.84 45.53 5.14
#